data_AF-A0A6A0BDF6-F1
#
_entry.id   AF-A0A6A0BDF6-F1
#
_cell.length_a   1.000
_cell.length_b   1.000
_cell.length_c   1.000
_cell.angle_alpha   90.00
_cell.angle_beta   90.00
_cell.angle_gamma   90.00
#
_symmetry.space_group_name_H-M   'P 1'
#
loop_
_entity.id
_entity.type
_entity.pdbx_description
1 polymer ?
#
loop_
_entity_poly.entity_id
_entity_poly.type
_entity_poly.pdbx_seq_one_letter_code
_entity_poly.pdbx_strand_id
1 'polypeptide(L)'
;MNYAKKIEEASMLYSCCSGYNFYFSANRRSYEVFGKSKNIIQHVKTEALFYVTEFPDDLNNDIELSYWVELIRKPVDLKHYIWPVDVIILDEQPEKTQYALVFPIRALPIFETIATLLSNDMQAGWNMPWVKKFVPNLLDAWCRFDDSKYAYHEFSGLNMFYQKENYNVMFDFSFSTQRVVGLFSTRHVNKKRVNPDYADSYYYMDGRKSLMDLASDYYSIAVILFKLLVGRLPYQGKVMEHEPNANELEHNSWVRVYHKNAYFIFDERDDTNHIGGETGFAKDELFVDRWNELPQHIRNMFHNVFQTANVMRSTDELIFYSPREWKEALLGDEHEVQLVYR
;
A
#
# COMPACT_ATOMS: atom_id res chain seq x y z
N MET A 1 40.94 -17.65 23.99
CA MET A 1 40.66 -18.23 22.66
C MET A 1 39.23 -17.88 22.28
N ASN A 2 38.88 -17.05 21.31
CA ASN A 2 39.64 -16.14 20.47
C ASN A 2 38.58 -15.21 19.81
N TYR A 3 37.98 -14.27 20.56
CA TYR A 3 36.99 -13.31 20.01
C TYR A 3 37.60 -12.48 18.87
N ALA A 4 38.92 -12.24 18.95
CA ALA A 4 39.71 -11.57 17.93
C ALA A 4 39.87 -12.36 16.62
N LYS A 5 39.69 -13.69 16.62
CA LYS A 5 39.87 -14.53 15.41
C LYS A 5 38.58 -14.81 14.64
N LYS A 6 37.42 -14.37 15.15
CA LYS A 6 36.13 -14.51 14.44
C LYS A 6 35.73 -13.26 13.65
N ILE A 7 36.51 -12.19 13.78
CA ILE A 7 36.32 -10.89 13.12
C ILE A 7 36.97 -10.87 11.72
N GLU A 8 37.78 -11.88 11.36
CA GLU A 8 38.63 -11.85 10.16
C GLU A 8 37.90 -11.82 8.79
N GLU A 9 36.56 -11.89 8.72
CA GLU A 9 35.81 -11.67 7.46
C GLU A 9 34.46 -10.94 7.63
N ALA A 10 34.14 -10.41 8.83
CA ALA A 10 32.87 -9.74 9.04
C ALA A 10 33.01 -8.23 8.79
N SER A 11 32.49 -7.73 7.66
CA SER A 11 32.38 -6.30 7.41
C SER A 11 31.57 -5.63 8.53
N MET A 12 32.17 -4.65 9.19
CA MET A 12 31.52 -3.84 10.21
C MET A 12 30.62 -2.81 9.52
N LEU A 13 29.35 -2.75 9.94
CA LEU A 13 28.34 -1.86 9.38
C LEU A 13 27.99 -0.77 10.40
N TYR A 14 27.90 0.48 9.93
CA TYR A 14 27.77 1.66 10.78
C TYR A 14 26.35 2.21 10.79
N SER A 15 25.82 2.49 11.98
CA SER A 15 24.52 3.15 12.18
C SER A 15 24.57 4.63 11.80
N CYS A 16 23.68 5.03 10.90
CA CYS A 16 23.46 6.42 10.56
C CYS A 16 22.51 7.14 11.54
N CYS A 17 21.64 6.42 12.28
CA CYS A 17 20.70 7.08 13.20
C CYS A 17 21.34 7.48 14.52
N SER A 18 22.24 6.62 15.05
CA SER A 18 22.90 6.82 16.34
C SER A 18 24.31 7.38 16.20
N GLY A 19 25.03 7.07 15.11
CA GLY A 19 26.44 7.41 14.92
C GLY A 19 27.42 6.62 15.79
N TYR A 20 26.94 5.70 16.63
CA TYR A 20 27.79 4.89 17.53
C TYR A 20 27.36 3.42 17.67
N ASN A 21 26.21 3.03 17.10
CA ASN A 21 25.85 1.61 17.00
C ASN A 21 26.57 0.98 15.80
N PHE A 22 26.97 -0.28 15.98
CA PHE A 22 27.64 -1.07 14.95
C PHE A 22 26.95 -2.41 14.82
N TYR A 23 27.04 -2.98 13.62
CA TYR A 23 26.53 -4.31 13.31
C TYR A 23 27.60 -5.14 12.61
N PHE A 24 27.53 -6.46 12.77
CA PHE A 24 28.27 -7.42 11.96
C PHE A 24 27.33 -8.10 10.97
N SER A 25 27.81 -8.34 9.75
CA SER A 25 27.15 -9.26 8.83
C SER A 25 27.13 -10.66 9.44
N ALA A 26 25.95 -11.26 9.62
CA ALA A 26 25.84 -12.61 10.13
C ALA A 26 26.03 -13.60 8.98
N ASN A 27 27.28 -14.02 8.75
CA ASN A 27 27.68 -14.90 7.65
C ASN A 27 26.63 -16.00 7.34
N ARG A 28 26.08 -15.95 6.12
CA ARG A 28 25.22 -16.96 5.48
C ARG A 28 23.91 -17.30 6.20
N ARG A 29 23.41 -16.43 7.08
CA ARG A 29 22.06 -16.59 7.64
C ARG A 29 21.09 -15.69 6.90
N SER A 30 20.06 -16.29 6.34
CA SER A 30 18.88 -15.57 5.88
C SER A 30 17.73 -15.78 6.85
N TYR A 31 16.86 -14.78 6.93
CA TYR A 31 15.60 -14.83 7.63
C TYR A 31 14.48 -14.58 6.63
N GLU A 32 13.43 -15.41 6.65
CA GLU A 32 12.30 -15.22 5.75
C GLU A 32 11.30 -14.25 6.38
N VAL A 33 11.03 -13.15 5.67
CA VAL A 33 10.02 -12.16 6.05
C VAL A 33 9.04 -12.07 4.89
N PHE A 34 7.79 -12.45 5.14
CA PHE A 34 6.72 -12.45 4.13
C PHE A 34 7.11 -13.18 2.82
N GLY A 35 7.71 -14.37 2.93
CA GLY A 35 8.14 -15.15 1.77
C GLY A 35 9.43 -14.66 1.09
N LYS A 36 10.06 -13.59 1.60
CA LYS A 36 11.30 -13.03 1.06
C LYS A 36 12.47 -13.35 1.98
N SER A 37 13.50 -13.97 1.43
CA SER A 37 14.79 -14.18 2.12
C SER A 37 15.49 -12.84 2.34
N LYS A 38 15.85 -12.53 3.59
CA LYS A 38 16.53 -11.30 4.00
C LYS A 38 17.86 -11.62 4.66
N ASN A 39 18.87 -10.79 4.40
CA ASN A 39 20.17 -10.91 5.05
C ASN A 39 20.05 -10.52 6.53
N ILE A 40 20.71 -11.31 7.40
CA ILE A 40 20.75 -11.05 8.85
C ILE A 40 22.01 -10.28 9.22
N ILE A 41 21.86 -9.30 10.10
CA ILE A 41 22.96 -8.62 10.79
C ILE A 41 22.79 -8.78 12.30
N GLN A 42 23.89 -8.63 13.04
CA GLN A 42 23.91 -8.73 14.49
C GLN A 42 24.45 -7.45 15.11
N HIS A 43 23.74 -6.87 16.07
CA HIS A 43 24.21 -5.69 16.79
C HIS A 43 25.39 -6.05 17.71
N VAL A 44 26.50 -5.31 17.61
CA VAL A 44 27.78 -5.66 18.26
C VAL A 44 27.67 -5.75 19.79
N LYS A 45 26.98 -4.80 20.42
CA LYS A 45 26.90 -4.73 21.89
C LYS A 45 25.86 -5.66 22.52
N THR A 46 24.69 -5.77 21.91
CA THR A 46 23.53 -6.48 22.49
C THR A 46 23.36 -7.88 21.95
N GLU A 47 24.12 -8.23 20.90
CA GLU A 47 24.01 -9.50 20.18
C GLU A 47 22.63 -9.76 19.53
N ALA A 48 21.73 -8.77 19.57
CA ALA A 48 20.40 -8.87 18.97
C ALA A 48 20.52 -9.00 17.44
N LEU A 49 19.66 -9.83 16.86
CA LEU A 49 19.60 -10.09 15.42
C LEU A 49 18.57 -9.18 14.74
N PHE A 50 18.95 -8.68 13.57
CA PHE A 50 18.14 -7.82 12.72
C PHE A 50 18.20 -8.34 11.29
N TYR A 51 17.25 -7.96 10.46
CA TYR A 51 17.38 -8.16 9.02
C TYR A 51 17.49 -6.82 8.30
N VAL A 52 18.09 -6.83 7.11
CA VAL A 52 18.29 -5.63 6.32
C VAL A 52 17.48 -5.66 5.03
N THR A 53 17.02 -4.49 4.59
CA THR A 53 16.51 -4.29 3.24
C THR A 53 17.26 -3.12 2.61
N GLU A 54 17.93 -3.39 1.49
CA GLU A 54 18.70 -2.40 0.73
C GLU A 54 17.77 -1.35 0.12
N PHE A 55 18.26 -0.12 0.05
CA PHE A 55 17.55 0.90 -0.70
C PHE A 55 17.52 0.55 -2.20
N PRO A 56 16.38 0.73 -2.88
CA PRO A 56 16.32 0.67 -4.33
C PRO A 56 17.35 1.60 -4.98
N ASP A 57 17.90 1.21 -6.14
CA ASP A 57 18.94 1.99 -6.84
C ASP A 57 18.53 3.45 -7.11
N ASP A 58 17.24 3.69 -7.42
CA ASP A 58 16.72 5.04 -7.66
C ASP A 58 16.69 5.92 -6.40
N LEU A 59 16.63 5.32 -5.21
CA LEU A 59 16.69 6.06 -3.94
C LEU A 59 18.12 6.16 -3.41
N ASN A 60 18.96 5.17 -3.66
CA ASN A 60 20.36 5.17 -3.21
C ASN A 60 21.17 6.32 -3.83
N ASN A 61 20.89 6.68 -5.08
CA ASN A 61 21.63 7.75 -5.77
C ASN A 61 21.31 9.16 -5.24
N ASP A 62 20.11 9.37 -4.68
CA ASP A 62 19.61 10.67 -4.22
C ASP A 62 19.10 10.61 -2.76
N ILE A 63 19.75 9.79 -1.92
CA ILE A 63 19.26 9.55 -0.56
C ILE A 63 19.40 10.78 0.33
N GLU A 64 18.27 11.30 0.81
CA GLU A 64 18.25 12.29 1.88
C GLU A 64 18.31 11.59 3.24
N LEU A 65 19.50 11.35 3.78
CA LEU A 65 19.67 10.59 5.01
C LEU A 65 18.94 11.21 6.22
N SER A 66 18.90 12.55 6.32
CA SER A 66 18.17 13.28 7.37
C SER A 66 16.69 12.91 7.39
N TYR A 67 16.07 12.79 6.22
CA TYR A 67 14.68 12.39 6.07
C TYR A 67 14.42 10.99 6.64
N TRP A 68 15.27 10.02 6.30
CA TRP A 68 15.13 8.63 6.78
C TRP A 68 15.36 8.51 8.28
N VAL A 69 16.36 9.23 8.81
CA VAL A 69 16.62 9.29 10.24
C VAL A 69 15.43 9.91 10.99
N GLU A 70 14.80 10.95 10.45
CA GLU A 70 13.58 11.51 11.05
C GLU A 70 12.42 10.50 11.05
N LEU A 71 12.20 9.81 9.92
CA LEU A 71 11.16 8.79 9.77
C LEU A 71 11.31 7.66 10.80
N ILE A 72 12.53 7.16 10.99
CA ILE A 72 12.82 6.09 11.96
C ILE A 72 12.57 6.56 13.40
N ARG A 73 12.93 7.81 13.73
CA ARG A 73 12.76 8.37 15.09
C ARG A 73 11.31 8.59 15.49
N LYS A 74 10.37 8.56 14.56
CA LYS A 74 8.93 8.73 14.79
C LYS A 74 8.15 7.52 14.25
N PRO A 75 8.32 6.34 14.85
CA PRO A 75 7.70 5.14 14.34
C PRO A 75 6.17 5.19 14.41
N VAL A 76 5.54 4.53 13.45
CA VAL A 76 4.10 4.20 13.52
C VAL A 76 3.82 3.13 14.57
N ASP A 77 2.55 2.83 14.79
CA ASP A 77 2.16 1.67 15.60
C ASP A 77 2.69 0.36 15.00
N LEU A 78 3.58 -0.27 15.75
CA LEU A 78 4.28 -1.49 15.37
C LEU A 78 3.42 -2.75 15.42
N LYS A 79 2.15 -2.65 15.85
CA LYS A 79 1.19 -3.75 15.86
C LYS A 79 0.81 -4.20 14.45
N HIS A 80 0.69 -3.26 13.52
CA HIS A 80 0.19 -3.50 12.16
C HIS A 80 1.21 -3.16 11.07
N TYR A 81 2.38 -2.64 11.44
CA TYR A 81 3.39 -2.18 10.48
C TYR A 81 4.77 -2.68 10.85
N ILE A 82 5.47 -3.20 9.83
CA ILE A 82 6.91 -3.38 9.89
C ILE A 82 7.58 -2.01 9.75
N TRP A 83 8.49 -1.70 10.67
CA TRP A 83 9.15 -0.41 10.71
C TRP A 83 10.66 -0.55 10.97
N PRO A 84 11.50 0.22 10.25
CA PRO A 84 12.93 0.21 10.47
C PRO A 84 13.29 0.86 11.81
N VAL A 85 14.40 0.42 12.39
CA VAL A 85 14.98 0.96 13.62
C VAL A 85 16.31 1.67 13.38
N ASP A 86 16.89 1.49 12.19
CA ASP A 86 18.13 2.15 11.81
C ASP A 86 18.29 2.25 10.28
N VAL A 87 19.26 3.06 9.86
CA VAL A 87 19.84 3.07 8.51
C VAL A 87 21.32 2.75 8.68
N ILE A 88 21.86 1.90 7.81
CA ILE A 88 23.29 1.56 7.82
C ILE A 88 23.92 1.81 6.45
N ILE A 89 25.23 2.02 6.46
CA ILE A 89 26.07 1.99 5.27
C ILE A 89 26.48 0.53 5.02
N LEU A 90 26.11 -0.01 3.86
CA LEU A 90 26.49 -1.35 3.43
C LEU A 90 27.84 -1.37 2.71
N ASP A 91 28.03 -0.41 1.81
CA ASP A 91 29.24 -0.24 1.03
C ASP A 91 29.46 1.25 0.78
N GLU A 92 30.71 1.68 0.88
CA GLU A 92 31.11 3.06 0.67
C GLU A 92 32.22 3.08 -0.37
N GLN A 93 31.84 3.37 -1.61
CA GLN A 93 32.76 3.57 -2.72
C GLN A 93 32.89 5.08 -3.00
N PRO A 94 34.03 5.54 -3.55
CA PRO A 94 34.26 6.97 -3.83
C PRO A 94 33.16 7.65 -4.65
N GLU A 95 32.47 6.90 -5.50
CA GLU A 95 31.41 7.42 -6.39
C GLU A 95 29.99 7.02 -5.97
N LYS A 96 29.83 6.09 -5.02
CA LYS A 96 28.51 5.59 -4.60
C LYS A 96 28.56 5.02 -3.19
N THR A 97 27.70 5.51 -2.31
CA THR A 97 27.42 4.89 -1.01
C THR A 97 26.12 4.09 -1.12
N GLN A 98 26.15 2.83 -0.70
CA GLN A 98 24.97 1.97 -0.63
C GLN A 98 24.45 1.94 0.80
N TYR A 99 23.16 2.21 0.96
CA TYR A 99 22.50 2.19 2.26
C TYR A 99 21.52 1.01 2.36
N ALA A 100 21.21 0.63 3.60
CA ALA A 100 20.11 -0.27 3.91
C ALA A 100 19.36 0.14 5.16
N LEU A 101 18.08 -0.22 5.21
CA LEU A 101 17.23 -0.13 6.38
C LEU A 101 17.40 -1.37 7.27
N VAL A 102 17.50 -1.17 8.57
CA VAL A 102 17.61 -2.23 9.58
C VAL A 102 16.28 -2.44 10.26
N PHE A 103 15.82 -3.69 10.32
CA PHE A 103 14.55 -4.07 10.90
C PHE A 103 14.72 -5.10 12.02
N PRO A 104 13.97 -4.97 13.13
CA PRO A 104 14.02 -5.95 14.21
C PRO A 104 13.46 -7.29 13.74
N ILE A 105 14.16 -8.39 14.01
CA ILE A 105 13.58 -9.72 13.85
C ILE A 105 12.56 -9.92 14.97
N ARG A 106 11.31 -10.23 14.60
CA ARG A 106 10.23 -10.53 15.51
C ARG A 106 9.72 -11.93 15.23
N ALA A 107 9.30 -12.64 16.26
CA ALA A 107 8.47 -13.83 16.08
C ALA A 107 7.11 -13.38 15.53
N LEU A 108 7.00 -13.29 14.21
CA LEU A 108 5.74 -13.00 13.53
C LEU A 108 4.98 -14.32 13.35
N PRO A 109 3.67 -14.33 13.61
CA PRO A 109 2.82 -15.44 13.18
C PRO A 109 2.84 -15.56 11.65
N ILE A 110 2.31 -16.67 11.14
CA ILE A 110 2.26 -16.91 9.69
C ILE A 110 1.23 -15.94 9.08
N PHE A 111 1.67 -15.23 8.06
CA PHE A 111 0.89 -14.24 7.33
C PHE A 111 0.81 -14.64 5.87
N GLU A 112 -0.36 -14.45 5.27
CA GLU A 112 -0.57 -14.60 3.83
C GLU A 112 -0.76 -13.25 3.17
N THR A 113 -0.31 -13.13 1.93
CA THR A 113 -0.56 -11.94 1.12
C THR A 113 -2.06 -11.76 0.89
N ILE A 114 -2.57 -10.53 1.06
CA ILE A 114 -3.97 -10.24 0.75
C ILE A 114 -4.27 -10.36 -0.75
N ALA A 115 -3.24 -10.42 -1.62
CA ALA A 115 -3.43 -10.71 -3.04
C ALA A 115 -4.24 -12.00 -3.25
N THR A 116 -4.14 -12.98 -2.34
CA THR A 116 -4.95 -14.21 -2.37
C THR A 116 -6.44 -13.96 -2.12
N LEU A 117 -6.79 -12.93 -1.35
CA LEU A 117 -8.17 -12.50 -1.11
C LEU A 117 -8.68 -11.64 -2.27
N LEU A 118 -7.81 -10.79 -2.83
CA LEU A 118 -8.16 -9.86 -3.91
C LEU A 118 -8.24 -10.51 -5.29
N SER A 119 -7.61 -11.68 -5.50
CA SER A 119 -7.64 -12.41 -6.76
C SER A 119 -8.87 -13.31 -6.94
N ASN A 120 -9.65 -13.53 -5.87
CA ASN A 120 -10.82 -14.40 -5.91
C ASN A 120 -12.13 -13.60 -5.94
N ASP A 121 -12.37 -12.97 -7.08
CA ASP A 121 -13.53 -12.13 -7.37
C ASP A 121 -14.86 -12.80 -6.99
N MET A 122 -14.96 -14.11 -7.17
CA MET A 122 -16.17 -14.89 -6.90
C MET A 122 -16.45 -15.09 -5.41
N GLN A 123 -15.45 -14.98 -4.53
CA GLN A 123 -15.61 -15.18 -3.09
C GLN A 123 -15.58 -13.88 -2.27
N ALA A 124 -15.34 -12.74 -2.92
CA ALA A 124 -15.54 -11.41 -2.34
C ALA A 124 -17.03 -11.07 -2.17
N GLY A 125 -17.33 -9.91 -1.58
CA GLY A 125 -18.71 -9.45 -1.40
C GLY A 125 -19.00 -8.98 0.02
N TRP A 126 -19.72 -7.87 0.14
CA TRP A 126 -20.11 -7.27 1.42
C TRP A 126 -20.74 -8.26 2.40
N ASN A 127 -21.61 -9.14 1.90
CA ASN A 127 -22.31 -10.12 2.73
C ASN A 127 -21.48 -11.35 3.12
N MET A 128 -20.26 -11.47 2.62
CA MET A 128 -19.40 -12.60 2.94
C MET A 128 -18.88 -12.50 4.39
N PRO A 129 -19.01 -13.57 5.22
CA PRO A 129 -18.60 -13.53 6.62
C PRO A 129 -17.13 -13.17 6.84
N TRP A 130 -16.24 -13.57 5.92
CA TRP A 130 -14.82 -13.25 6.03
C TRP A 130 -14.55 -11.77 5.72
N VAL A 131 -15.27 -11.16 4.75
CA VAL A 131 -15.15 -9.73 4.43
C VAL A 131 -15.56 -8.90 5.64
N LYS A 132 -16.68 -9.25 6.29
CA LYS A 132 -17.16 -8.60 7.52
C LYS A 132 -16.19 -8.70 8.70
N LYS A 133 -15.27 -9.67 8.70
CA LYS A 133 -14.21 -9.80 9.72
C LYS A 133 -12.91 -9.09 9.31
N PHE A 134 -12.56 -9.17 8.03
CA PHE A 134 -11.30 -8.66 7.50
C PHE A 134 -11.31 -7.14 7.33
N VAL A 135 -12.37 -6.56 6.76
CA VAL A 135 -12.47 -5.12 6.49
C VAL A 135 -12.30 -4.27 7.76
N PRO A 136 -12.92 -4.59 8.91
CA PRO A 136 -12.65 -3.88 10.16
C PRO A 136 -11.17 -3.86 10.57
N ASN A 137 -10.50 -5.01 10.49
CA ASN A 137 -9.08 -5.12 10.85
C ASN A 137 -8.17 -4.34 9.90
N LEU A 138 -8.51 -4.34 8.60
CA LEU A 138 -7.81 -3.57 7.58
C LEU A 138 -7.95 -2.06 7.84
N LEU A 139 -9.17 -1.59 8.07
CA LEU A 139 -9.45 -0.19 8.38
C LEU A 139 -8.83 0.24 9.71
N ASP A 140 -8.79 -0.63 10.72
CA ASP A 140 -8.12 -0.37 12.00
C ASP A 140 -6.62 -0.18 11.85
N ALA A 141 -5.97 -1.03 11.05
CA ALA A 141 -4.56 -0.88 10.74
C ALA A 141 -4.31 0.48 10.07
N TRP A 142 -5.11 0.83 9.05
CA TRP A 142 -4.98 2.10 8.36
C TRP A 142 -5.27 3.33 9.20
N CYS A 143 -6.31 3.30 10.05
CA CYS A 143 -6.59 4.40 10.97
C CYS A 143 -5.37 4.71 11.84
N ARG A 144 -4.67 3.68 12.34
CA ARG A 144 -3.46 3.85 13.15
C ARG A 144 -2.30 4.46 12.37
N PHE A 145 -2.18 4.14 11.09
CA PHE A 145 -1.17 4.72 10.21
C PHE A 145 -1.45 6.19 9.90
N ASP A 146 -2.70 6.50 9.57
CA ASP A 146 -3.18 7.86 9.31
C ASP A 146 -3.05 8.75 10.58
N ASP A 147 -3.38 8.20 11.75
CA ASP A 147 -3.19 8.86 13.06
C ASP A 147 -1.71 9.16 13.33
N SER A 148 -0.80 8.32 12.80
CA SER A 148 0.66 8.52 12.89
C SER A 148 1.19 9.61 11.93
N LYS A 149 0.32 10.19 11.08
CA LYS A 149 0.64 11.25 10.11
C LYS A 149 1.65 10.81 9.06
N TYR A 150 1.42 9.63 8.48
CA TYR A 150 2.15 9.12 7.33
C TYR A 150 1.23 8.80 6.15
N ALA A 151 1.77 8.92 4.94
CA ALA A 151 1.23 8.38 3.70
C ALA A 151 2.15 7.23 3.24
N TYR A 152 1.56 6.16 2.73
CA TYR A 152 2.16 4.88 2.37
C TYR A 152 2.52 4.79 0.89
N HIS A 153 1.67 5.30 -0.01
CA HIS A 153 1.86 5.41 -1.47
C HIS A 153 2.08 4.12 -2.29
N GLU A 154 2.32 2.96 -1.65
CA GLU A 154 2.58 1.68 -2.35
C GLU A 154 1.57 0.59 -1.96
N PHE A 155 0.30 0.95 -1.85
CA PHE A 155 -0.76 -0.02 -1.60
C PHE A 155 -0.82 -1.07 -2.72
N SER A 156 -0.64 -2.32 -2.33
CA SER A 156 -0.74 -3.46 -3.23
C SER A 156 -1.03 -4.72 -2.43
N GLY A 157 -1.63 -5.72 -3.10
CA GLY A 157 -1.81 -7.04 -2.49
C GLY A 157 -0.49 -7.68 -2.01
N LEU A 158 0.65 -7.28 -2.57
CA LEU A 158 1.98 -7.84 -2.27
C LEU A 158 2.67 -7.21 -1.05
N ASN A 159 2.20 -6.07 -0.58
CA ASN A 159 2.77 -5.36 0.58
C ASN A 159 1.84 -5.38 1.80
N MET A 160 0.69 -6.05 1.68
CA MET A 160 -0.31 -6.19 2.73
C MET A 160 -0.58 -7.66 2.99
N PHE A 161 -0.69 -8.01 4.27
CA PHE A 161 -0.77 -9.39 4.71
C PHE A 161 -1.84 -9.58 5.78
N TYR A 162 -2.34 -10.81 5.90
CA TYR A 162 -3.34 -11.17 6.90
C TYR A 162 -3.06 -12.54 7.53
N GLN A 163 -3.54 -12.74 8.76
CA GLN A 163 -3.60 -14.04 9.43
C GLN A 163 -4.90 -14.76 9.08
N LYS A 164 -4.84 -16.03 8.71
CA LYS A 164 -6.04 -16.80 8.35
C LYS A 164 -6.99 -17.02 9.52
N GLU A 165 -6.46 -17.12 10.73
CA GLU A 165 -7.22 -17.52 11.92
C GLU A 165 -8.15 -16.40 12.42
N ASN A 166 -7.69 -15.14 12.32
CA ASN A 166 -8.37 -13.98 12.92
C ASN A 166 -8.45 -12.75 12.01
N TYR A 167 -7.93 -12.84 10.79
CA TYR A 167 -7.89 -11.74 9.81
C TYR A 167 -7.13 -10.49 10.28
N ASN A 168 -6.22 -10.61 11.27
CA ASN A 168 -5.35 -9.50 11.65
C ASN A 168 -4.47 -9.11 10.47
N VAL A 169 -4.33 -7.81 10.26
CA VAL A 169 -3.59 -7.26 9.12
C VAL A 169 -2.21 -6.77 9.54
N MET A 170 -1.23 -6.99 8.66
CA MET A 170 0.13 -6.48 8.77
C MET A 170 0.55 -5.88 7.42
N PHE A 171 1.22 -4.74 7.46
CA PHE A 171 1.78 -4.06 6.32
C PHE A 171 3.30 -4.20 6.33
N ASP A 172 3.87 -4.54 5.17
CA ASP A 172 5.31 -4.40 4.96
C ASP A 172 5.69 -2.92 4.84
N PHE A 173 6.97 -2.64 5.03
CA PHE A 173 7.48 -1.27 4.92
C PHE A 173 7.50 -0.81 3.46
N SER A 174 7.00 0.40 3.19
CA SER A 174 7.13 1.04 1.88
C SER A 174 8.26 2.06 1.86
N PHE A 175 9.12 1.98 0.84
CA PHE A 175 10.16 2.98 0.57
C PHE A 175 9.60 4.33 0.07
N SER A 176 8.31 4.39 -0.25
CA SER A 176 7.62 5.63 -0.59
C SER A 176 6.88 6.24 0.59
N THR A 177 6.96 5.62 1.78
CA THR A 177 6.35 6.17 3.00
C THR A 177 6.84 7.58 3.26
N GLN A 178 5.92 8.51 3.54
CA GLN A 178 6.20 9.91 3.84
C GLN A 178 5.40 10.49 4.98
N ARG A 179 6.07 11.31 5.79
CA ARG A 179 5.40 12.10 6.82
C ARG A 179 4.51 13.16 6.19
N VAL A 180 3.26 13.22 6.61
CA VAL A 180 2.25 14.14 6.12
C VAL A 180 2.41 15.48 6.84
N VAL A 181 2.73 16.53 6.08
CA VAL A 181 2.69 17.93 6.55
C VAL A 181 1.34 18.59 6.22
N GLY A 182 0.68 18.11 5.17
CA GLY A 182 -0.66 18.50 4.76
C GLY A 182 -1.19 17.54 3.69
N LEU A 183 -2.49 17.61 3.41
CA LEU A 183 -3.18 16.68 2.50
C LEU A 183 -2.52 16.60 1.11
N PHE A 184 -2.11 17.76 0.58
CA PHE A 184 -1.51 17.90 -0.76
C PHE A 184 0.03 17.90 -0.73
N SER A 185 0.64 17.52 0.39
CA SER A 185 2.08 17.32 0.45
C SER A 185 2.44 16.13 -0.44
N THR A 186 3.18 16.38 -1.52
CA THR A 186 3.49 15.38 -2.52
C THR A 186 4.85 14.73 -2.31
N ARG A 187 4.98 13.49 -2.79
CA ARG A 187 6.25 12.75 -2.92
C ARG A 187 6.41 12.24 -4.34
N HIS A 188 7.64 12.25 -4.85
CA HIS A 188 7.95 11.45 -6.03
C HIS A 188 7.98 9.96 -5.68
N VAL A 189 7.15 9.17 -6.37
CA VAL A 189 7.02 7.73 -6.18
C VAL A 189 7.36 7.03 -7.49
N ASN A 190 8.27 6.06 -7.45
CA ASN A 190 8.69 5.36 -8.66
C ASN A 190 7.57 4.48 -9.23
N LYS A 191 7.27 4.64 -10.52
CA LYS A 191 6.23 3.89 -11.25
C LYS A 191 6.40 2.36 -11.17
N LYS A 192 7.61 1.87 -10.92
CA LYS A 192 7.89 0.43 -10.77
C LYS A 192 7.43 -0.14 -9.42
N ARG A 193 7.23 0.70 -8.40
CA ARG A 193 6.77 0.29 -7.06
C ARG A 193 5.26 0.46 -6.87
N VAL A 194 4.63 1.26 -7.73
CA VAL A 194 3.19 1.49 -7.73
C VAL A 194 2.49 0.35 -8.45
N ASN A 195 1.58 -0.34 -7.76
CA ASN A 195 0.66 -1.26 -8.41
C ASN A 195 -0.42 -0.43 -9.11
N PRO A 196 -0.51 -0.51 -10.46
CA PRO A 196 -1.45 0.32 -11.20
C PRO A 196 -2.90 0.00 -10.85
N ASP A 197 -3.23 -1.20 -10.38
CA ASP A 197 -4.62 -1.54 -10.12
C ASP A 197 -5.26 -0.75 -8.98
N TYR A 198 -4.44 -0.24 -8.06
CA TYR A 198 -4.90 0.48 -6.88
C TYR A 198 -4.48 1.94 -6.90
N ALA A 199 -3.70 2.37 -7.90
CA ALA A 199 -3.13 3.70 -7.91
C ALA A 199 -4.17 4.76 -8.29
N ASP A 200 -4.04 5.94 -7.67
CA ASP A 200 -4.79 7.13 -8.04
C ASP A 200 -4.59 7.49 -9.51
N SER A 201 -5.69 7.64 -10.26
CA SER A 201 -5.66 8.05 -11.66
C SER A 201 -4.86 9.33 -11.88
N TYR A 202 -4.94 10.27 -10.92
CA TYR A 202 -4.20 11.52 -10.95
C TYR A 202 -2.67 11.33 -11.06
N TYR A 203 -2.14 10.23 -10.54
CA TYR A 203 -0.71 9.90 -10.63
C TYR A 203 -0.22 9.70 -12.07
N TYR A 204 -1.11 9.22 -12.96
CA TYR A 204 -0.79 8.90 -14.36
C TYR A 204 -1.06 10.04 -15.34
N MET A 205 -1.63 11.16 -14.87
CA MET A 205 -1.87 12.33 -15.71
C MET A 205 -0.56 12.96 -16.22
N ASP A 206 -0.62 13.50 -17.43
CA ASP A 206 0.52 14.16 -18.04
C ASP A 206 0.95 15.39 -17.23
N GLY A 207 2.26 15.57 -17.05
CA GLY A 207 2.83 16.69 -16.28
C GLY A 207 2.97 16.46 -14.77
N ARG A 208 2.39 15.39 -14.19
CA ARG A 208 2.44 15.12 -12.74
C ARG A 208 3.75 14.54 -12.22
N LYS A 209 4.68 14.17 -13.10
CA LYS A 209 6.04 13.69 -12.76
C LYS A 209 6.06 12.61 -11.65
N SER A 210 5.08 11.69 -11.63
CA SER A 210 5.02 10.61 -10.64
C SER A 210 4.88 11.09 -9.19
N LEU A 211 4.13 12.17 -8.95
CA LEU A 211 3.86 12.69 -7.62
C LEU A 211 2.58 12.09 -7.02
N MET A 212 2.67 11.57 -5.79
CA MET A 212 1.53 11.12 -4.98
C MET A 212 1.40 11.97 -3.72
N ASP A 213 0.17 12.17 -3.24
CA ASP A 213 -0.12 12.81 -1.96
C ASP A 213 -1.03 11.92 -1.10
N LEU A 214 -1.44 12.40 0.07
CA LEU A 214 -2.27 11.61 0.98
C LEU A 214 -3.66 11.30 0.38
N ALA A 215 -4.18 12.16 -0.50
CA ALA A 215 -5.42 11.87 -1.20
C ALA A 215 -5.28 10.68 -2.16
N SER A 216 -4.10 10.49 -2.76
CA SER A 216 -3.82 9.30 -3.57
C SER A 216 -3.90 8.01 -2.75
N ASP A 217 -3.47 8.04 -1.49
CA ASP A 217 -3.60 6.90 -0.58
C ASP A 217 -5.06 6.59 -0.24
N TYR A 218 -5.85 7.63 0.04
CA TYR A 218 -7.29 7.47 0.30
C TYR A 218 -8.03 6.93 -0.91
N TYR A 219 -7.64 7.32 -2.13
CA TYR A 219 -8.15 6.71 -3.35
C TYR A 219 -7.81 5.22 -3.43
N SER A 220 -6.54 4.85 -3.20
CA SER A 220 -6.12 3.44 -3.23
C SER A 220 -6.89 2.57 -2.24
N ILE A 221 -7.17 3.12 -1.05
CA ILE A 221 -7.99 2.46 -0.03
C ILE A 221 -9.42 2.26 -0.55
N ALA A 222 -10.03 3.27 -1.16
CA ALA A 222 -11.35 3.14 -1.75
C ALA A 222 -11.37 2.04 -2.83
N VAL A 223 -10.34 1.93 -3.68
CA VAL A 223 -10.26 0.87 -4.70
C VAL A 223 -10.17 -0.52 -4.05
N ILE A 224 -9.34 -0.69 -3.03
CA ILE A 224 -9.20 -1.97 -2.30
C ILE A 224 -10.51 -2.35 -1.61
N LEU A 225 -11.16 -1.40 -0.93
CA LEU A 225 -12.45 -1.62 -0.29
C LEU A 225 -13.50 -2.01 -1.33
N PHE A 226 -13.60 -1.27 -2.44
CA PHE A 226 -14.52 -1.60 -3.53
C PHE A 226 -14.27 -3.03 -4.04
N LYS A 227 -13.00 -3.40 -4.26
CA LYS A 227 -12.64 -4.76 -4.70
C LYS A 227 -13.05 -5.83 -3.69
N LEU A 228 -12.91 -5.60 -2.39
CA LEU A 228 -13.33 -6.55 -1.34
C LEU A 228 -14.85 -6.65 -1.21
N LEU A 229 -15.55 -5.53 -1.33
CA LEU A 229 -16.98 -5.40 -1.09
C LEU A 229 -17.85 -5.79 -2.30
N VAL A 230 -17.35 -5.55 -3.51
CA VAL A 230 -18.04 -5.86 -4.77
C VAL A 230 -17.45 -7.10 -5.42
N GLY A 231 -16.13 -7.31 -5.30
CA GLY A 231 -15.41 -8.39 -5.97
C GLY A 231 -14.79 -8.01 -7.30
N ARG A 232 -14.89 -6.75 -7.71
CA ARG A 232 -14.36 -6.24 -8.99
C ARG A 232 -13.65 -4.91 -8.80
N LEU A 233 -12.70 -4.56 -9.67
CA LEU A 233 -12.09 -3.22 -9.65
C LEU A 233 -13.11 -2.19 -10.17
N PRO A 234 -13.10 -0.95 -9.67
CA PRO A 234 -14.14 0.05 -9.97
C PRO A 234 -14.16 0.51 -11.44
N TYR A 235 -13.11 0.23 -12.20
CA TYR A 235 -13.00 0.55 -13.62
C TYR A 235 -13.02 -0.68 -14.54
N GLN A 236 -13.09 -1.89 -13.99
CA GLN A 236 -13.01 -3.14 -14.77
C GLN A 236 -14.36 -3.50 -15.40
N GLY A 237 -14.84 -2.66 -16.31
CA GLY A 237 -16.06 -2.88 -17.09
C GLY A 237 -15.78 -3.12 -18.56
N LYS A 238 -16.79 -2.87 -19.40
CA LYS A 238 -16.76 -3.15 -20.84
C LYS A 238 -15.54 -2.57 -21.58
N VAL A 239 -15.12 -1.35 -21.23
CA VAL A 239 -13.97 -0.69 -21.86
C VAL A 239 -12.68 -1.46 -21.60
N MET A 240 -12.56 -2.08 -20.42
CA MET A 240 -11.39 -2.85 -19.99
C MET A 240 -11.46 -4.34 -20.37
N GLU A 241 -12.50 -4.81 -21.05
CA GLU A 241 -12.62 -6.23 -21.43
C GLU A 241 -12.15 -6.54 -22.87
N HIS A 242 -12.09 -5.54 -23.75
CA HIS A 242 -11.93 -5.75 -25.20
C HIS A 242 -10.51 -5.95 -25.68
N GLU A 243 -9.57 -6.13 -24.77
CA GLU A 243 -8.22 -5.66 -25.03
C GLU A 243 -7.19 -6.59 -24.37
N PRO A 244 -5.97 -6.65 -24.92
CA PRO A 244 -5.07 -7.74 -24.68
C PRO A 244 -4.52 -7.70 -23.25
N ASN A 245 -4.91 -8.69 -22.46
CA ASN A 245 -4.40 -8.94 -21.11
C ASN A 245 -3.69 -10.30 -21.07
N ALA A 246 -2.73 -10.52 -21.98
CA ALA A 246 -2.06 -11.82 -22.10
C ALA A 246 -0.98 -12.02 -21.05
N ASN A 247 -0.44 -10.92 -20.49
CA ASN A 247 0.54 -10.95 -19.40
C ASN A 247 0.48 -9.68 -18.53
N GLU A 248 1.13 -9.74 -17.36
CA GLU A 248 1.15 -8.66 -16.38
C GLU A 248 1.74 -7.34 -16.92
N LEU A 249 2.70 -7.40 -17.85
CA LEU A 249 3.31 -6.20 -18.41
C LEU A 249 2.33 -5.46 -19.34
N GLU A 250 1.58 -6.20 -20.15
CA GLU A 250 0.49 -5.66 -20.99
C GLU A 250 -0.63 -5.10 -20.13
N HIS A 251 -1.09 -5.85 -19.11
CA HIS A 251 -2.07 -5.39 -18.11
C HIS A 251 -1.65 -4.05 -17.52
N ASN A 252 -0.44 -4.00 -16.96
CA ASN A 252 0.09 -2.81 -16.30
C ASN A 252 0.25 -1.64 -17.27
N SER A 253 0.67 -1.89 -18.51
CA SER A 253 0.77 -0.84 -19.53
C SER A 253 -0.60 -0.23 -19.82
N TRP A 254 -1.62 -1.07 -19.93
CA TRP A 254 -2.94 -0.61 -20.33
C TRP A 254 -3.72 0.03 -19.19
N VAL A 255 -3.68 -0.52 -17.97
CA VAL A 255 -4.27 0.14 -16.78
C VAL A 255 -3.72 1.56 -16.64
N ARG A 256 -2.42 1.78 -16.90
CA ARG A 256 -1.81 3.12 -16.90
C ARG A 256 -2.36 4.06 -17.98
N VAL A 257 -2.68 3.54 -19.16
CA VAL A 257 -3.33 4.32 -20.23
C VAL A 257 -4.77 4.63 -19.84
N TYR A 258 -5.47 3.65 -19.30
CA TYR A 258 -6.85 3.78 -18.83
C TYR A 258 -6.98 4.89 -17.79
N HIS A 259 -6.08 4.93 -16.80
CA HIS A 259 -6.11 5.96 -15.76
C HIS A 259 -6.01 7.41 -16.28
N LYS A 260 -5.54 7.63 -17.51
CA LYS A 260 -5.55 8.97 -18.12
C LYS A 260 -6.94 9.44 -18.54
N ASN A 261 -7.88 8.52 -18.68
CA ASN A 261 -9.28 8.74 -19.04
C ASN A 261 -10.16 7.79 -18.22
N ALA A 262 -10.06 7.86 -16.89
CA ALA A 262 -10.71 6.89 -16.01
C ALA A 262 -12.24 7.03 -16.06
N TYR A 263 -12.93 5.93 -16.32
CA TYR A 263 -14.39 5.80 -16.26
C TYR A 263 -14.76 4.69 -15.24
N PHE A 264 -15.94 4.73 -14.63
CA PHE A 264 -16.26 3.82 -13.53
C PHE A 264 -17.53 3.03 -13.79
N ILE A 265 -17.51 1.74 -13.41
CA ILE A 265 -18.53 0.76 -13.80
C ILE A 265 -19.94 1.00 -13.23
N PHE A 266 -20.02 1.86 -12.22
CA PHE A 266 -21.27 2.30 -11.59
C PHE A 266 -21.36 3.83 -11.57
N ASP A 267 -20.81 4.53 -12.56
CA ASP A 267 -21.06 5.96 -12.69
C ASP A 267 -22.46 6.19 -13.29
N GLU A 268 -23.40 6.73 -12.50
CA GLU A 268 -24.76 7.01 -12.97
C GLU A 268 -24.83 8.14 -14.00
N ARG A 269 -23.76 8.94 -14.11
CA ARG A 269 -23.68 10.10 -15.01
C ARG A 269 -22.92 9.79 -16.30
N ASP A 270 -22.23 8.66 -16.36
CA ASP A 270 -21.39 8.26 -17.49
C ASP A 270 -21.47 6.75 -17.76
N ASP A 271 -22.21 6.37 -18.79
CA ASP A 271 -22.40 4.98 -19.21
C ASP A 271 -21.29 4.47 -20.16
N THR A 272 -20.20 5.22 -20.35
CA THR A 272 -19.08 4.82 -21.21
C THR A 272 -18.47 3.50 -20.76
N ASN A 273 -18.38 3.27 -19.45
CA ASN A 273 -17.89 2.04 -18.86
C ASN A 273 -18.91 1.53 -17.84
N HIS A 274 -19.55 0.40 -18.15
CA HIS A 274 -20.55 -0.21 -17.28
C HIS A 274 -20.37 -1.74 -17.24
N ILE A 275 -21.09 -2.37 -16.32
CA ILE A 275 -21.30 -3.82 -16.26
C ILE A 275 -22.80 -4.11 -16.09
N GLY A 276 -23.25 -5.29 -16.54
CA GLY A 276 -24.67 -5.66 -16.54
C GLY A 276 -25.46 -5.06 -17.71
N GLY A 277 -26.80 -5.24 -17.68
CA GLY A 277 -27.72 -4.80 -18.74
C GLY A 277 -27.91 -5.83 -19.87
N GLU A 278 -28.77 -5.52 -20.87
CA GLU A 278 -29.15 -6.43 -21.96
C GLU A 278 -27.97 -6.91 -22.83
N THR A 279 -26.86 -6.15 -22.84
CA THR A 279 -25.63 -6.49 -23.55
C THR A 279 -24.47 -6.87 -22.63
N GLY A 280 -24.71 -6.90 -21.32
CA GLY A 280 -23.74 -7.30 -20.31
C GLY A 280 -23.54 -8.82 -20.28
N PHE A 281 -22.42 -9.27 -19.72
CA PHE A 281 -22.18 -10.70 -19.58
C PHE A 281 -22.97 -11.23 -18.38
N ALA A 282 -23.57 -12.41 -18.48
CA ALA A 282 -24.30 -13.03 -17.35
C ALA A 282 -23.44 -13.17 -16.07
N LYS A 283 -22.10 -13.24 -16.21
CA LYS A 283 -21.15 -13.23 -15.07
C LYS A 283 -21.14 -11.91 -14.28
N ASP A 284 -21.62 -10.83 -14.87
CA ASP A 284 -21.58 -9.49 -14.27
C ASP A 284 -22.71 -9.26 -13.25
N GLU A 285 -23.81 -10.01 -13.37
CA GLU A 285 -24.99 -9.90 -12.48
C GLU A 285 -24.59 -10.05 -11.01
N LEU A 286 -23.67 -10.97 -10.70
CA LEU A 286 -23.13 -11.16 -9.35
C LEU A 286 -22.54 -9.88 -8.75
N PHE A 287 -21.81 -9.09 -9.54
CA PHE A 287 -21.18 -7.86 -9.06
C PHE A 287 -22.20 -6.73 -8.92
N VAL A 288 -23.19 -6.68 -9.81
CA VAL A 288 -24.33 -5.75 -9.73
C VAL A 288 -25.16 -6.03 -8.48
N ASP A 289 -25.45 -7.29 -8.19
CA ASP A 289 -26.18 -7.70 -6.98
C ASP A 289 -25.42 -7.29 -5.72
N ARG A 290 -24.12 -7.59 -5.63
CA ARG A 290 -23.28 -7.18 -4.49
C ARG A 290 -23.20 -5.67 -4.32
N TRP A 291 -23.14 -4.93 -5.42
CA TRP A 291 -23.22 -3.47 -5.38
C TRP A 291 -24.57 -3.02 -4.79
N ASN A 292 -25.68 -3.58 -5.25
CA ASN A 292 -27.02 -3.26 -4.77
C ASN A 292 -27.29 -3.70 -3.33
N GLU A 293 -26.56 -4.70 -2.83
CA GLU A 293 -26.58 -5.11 -1.42
C GLU A 293 -25.86 -4.14 -0.48
N LEU A 294 -25.02 -3.23 -1.00
CA LEU A 294 -24.37 -2.20 -0.18
C LEU A 294 -25.40 -1.18 0.30
N PRO A 295 -25.30 -0.70 1.56
CA PRO A 295 -26.09 0.43 2.02
C PRO A 295 -25.95 1.64 1.11
N GLN A 296 -27.04 2.40 0.94
CA GLN A 296 -27.06 3.54 0.00
C GLN A 296 -25.97 4.56 0.29
N HIS A 297 -25.69 4.87 1.56
CA HIS A 297 -24.64 5.83 1.93
C HIS A 297 -23.25 5.35 1.52
N ILE A 298 -22.96 4.04 1.61
CA ILE A 298 -21.70 3.45 1.14
C ILE A 298 -21.57 3.56 -0.38
N ARG A 299 -22.66 3.28 -1.11
CA ARG A 299 -22.67 3.49 -2.57
C ARG A 299 -22.41 4.94 -2.93
N ASN A 300 -23.04 5.88 -2.23
CA ASN A 300 -22.81 7.32 -2.43
C ASN A 300 -21.35 7.72 -2.17
N MET A 301 -20.72 7.17 -1.12
CA MET A 301 -19.30 7.42 -0.87
C MET A 301 -18.43 6.94 -2.04
N PHE A 302 -18.66 5.73 -2.55
CA PHE A 302 -17.94 5.23 -3.73
C PHE A 302 -18.21 6.08 -4.98
N HIS A 303 -19.46 6.44 -5.26
CA HIS A 303 -19.79 7.32 -6.39
C HIS A 303 -19.08 8.66 -6.30
N ASN A 304 -18.97 9.26 -5.11
CA ASN A 304 -18.31 10.54 -4.95
C ASN A 304 -16.80 10.45 -5.17
N VAL A 305 -16.16 9.36 -4.75
CA VAL A 305 -14.73 9.12 -5.01
C VAL A 305 -14.50 8.82 -6.49
N PHE A 306 -15.27 7.89 -7.04
CA PHE A 306 -15.12 7.35 -8.40
C PHE A 306 -15.95 8.15 -9.41
N GLN A 307 -15.61 9.43 -9.53
CA GLN A 307 -16.09 10.31 -10.59
C GLN A 307 -14.90 10.81 -11.39
N THR A 308 -15.02 10.84 -12.72
CA THR A 308 -13.96 11.31 -13.62
C THR A 308 -13.45 12.69 -13.20
N ALA A 309 -14.35 13.63 -12.90
CA ALA A 309 -13.96 14.98 -12.51
C ALA A 309 -13.18 15.02 -11.17
N ASN A 310 -13.55 14.16 -10.22
CA ASN A 310 -12.90 14.05 -8.92
C ASN A 310 -11.50 13.43 -9.03
N VAL A 311 -11.37 12.28 -9.71
CA VAL A 311 -10.10 11.54 -9.82
C VAL A 311 -9.08 12.23 -10.72
N MET A 312 -9.57 13.01 -11.69
CA MET A 312 -8.72 13.86 -12.53
C MET A 312 -8.44 15.21 -11.87
N ARG A 313 -9.05 15.47 -10.69
CA ARG A 313 -8.93 16.71 -9.91
C ARG A 313 -9.21 17.95 -10.75
N SER A 314 -10.24 17.86 -11.59
CA SER A 314 -10.72 18.97 -12.43
C SER A 314 -11.84 19.78 -11.77
N THR A 315 -12.17 19.46 -10.52
CA THR A 315 -13.10 20.18 -9.65
C THR A 315 -12.36 21.07 -8.65
N ASP A 316 -13.04 22.09 -8.13
CA ASP A 316 -12.49 22.98 -7.10
C ASP A 316 -12.34 22.28 -5.73
N GLU A 317 -13.18 21.26 -5.47
CA GLU A 317 -13.17 20.47 -4.25
C GLU A 317 -12.81 19.02 -4.57
N LEU A 318 -11.86 18.46 -3.83
CA LEU A 318 -11.45 17.07 -3.96
C LEU A 318 -12.20 16.23 -2.93
N ILE A 319 -12.98 15.27 -3.40
CA ILE A 319 -13.75 14.38 -2.54
C ILE A 319 -12.97 13.10 -2.28
N PHE A 320 -12.73 12.83 -1.00
CA PHE A 320 -12.11 11.60 -0.50
C PHE A 320 -12.70 11.29 0.88
N TYR A 321 -12.51 10.05 1.33
CA TYR A 321 -12.88 9.64 2.68
C TYR A 321 -11.67 8.97 3.32
N SER A 322 -11.35 9.41 4.53
CA SER A 322 -10.31 8.82 5.37
C SER A 322 -10.68 7.40 5.79
N PRO A 323 -9.70 6.58 6.24
CA PRO A 323 -9.97 5.25 6.77
C PRO A 323 -10.99 5.26 7.92
N ARG A 324 -11.00 6.32 8.72
CA ARG A 324 -11.93 6.49 9.84
C ARG A 324 -13.36 6.70 9.35
N GLU A 325 -13.56 7.56 8.36
CA GLU A 325 -14.88 7.80 7.75
C GLU A 325 -15.42 6.52 7.11
N TRP A 326 -14.59 5.77 6.38
CA TRP A 326 -14.98 4.45 5.86
C TRP A 326 -15.37 3.48 6.97
N LYS A 327 -14.59 3.43 8.05
CA LYS A 327 -14.85 2.55 9.19
C LYS A 327 -16.16 2.90 9.88
N GLU A 328 -16.41 4.17 10.13
CA GLU A 328 -17.65 4.67 10.73
C GLU A 328 -18.85 4.38 9.83
N ALA A 329 -18.73 4.60 8.52
CA ALA A 329 -19.80 4.33 7.57
C ALA A 329 -20.16 2.83 7.48
N LEU A 330 -19.15 1.96 7.49
CA LEU A 330 -19.32 0.52 7.31
C LEU A 330 -19.70 -0.22 8.61
N LEU A 331 -19.26 0.28 9.77
CA LEU A 331 -19.37 -0.42 11.06
C LEU A 331 -20.14 0.33 12.14
N GLY A 332 -20.42 1.62 11.94
CA GLY A 332 -21.23 2.41 12.86
C GLY A 332 -22.72 2.09 12.74
N ASP A 333 -23.46 2.30 13.82
CA ASP A 333 -24.92 2.31 13.78
C ASP A 333 -25.37 3.49 12.92
N GLU A 334 -26.25 3.25 11.94
CA GLU A 334 -26.76 4.20 10.93
C GLU A 334 -26.95 5.64 11.46
N HIS A 335 -25.90 6.46 11.42
CA HIS A 335 -25.96 7.90 11.63
C HIS A 335 -25.26 8.51 10.43
N GLU A 336 -25.91 9.49 9.80
CA GLU A 336 -25.40 10.19 8.62
C GLU A 336 -23.93 10.55 8.80
N VAL A 337 -23.06 9.90 8.04
CA VAL A 337 -21.68 10.34 7.86
C VAL A 337 -21.78 11.69 7.15
N GLN A 338 -21.56 12.77 7.90
CA GLN A 338 -21.56 14.10 7.33
C GLN A 338 -20.45 14.17 6.28
N LEU A 339 -20.82 14.54 5.05
CA LEU A 339 -19.87 14.83 3.98
C LEU A 339 -18.94 15.93 4.48
N VAL A 340 -17.68 15.59 4.74
CA VAL A 340 -16.66 16.60 5.02
C VAL A 340 -16.11 17.08 3.69
N TYR A 341 -16.72 18.13 3.14
CA TYR A 341 -16.11 18.90 2.05
C TYR A 341 -14.78 19.48 2.55
N ARG A 342 -13.67 19.22 1.84
CA ARG A 342 -12.34 19.71 2.21
C ARG A 342 -11.56 20.28 1.04
#